data_AF-A0A939FD77-F1
#
_entry.id   AF-A0A939FD77-F1
#
_cell.length_a   1.000
_cell.length_b   1.000
_cell.length_c   1.000
_cell.angle_alpha   90.00
_cell.angle_beta   90.00
_cell.angle_gamma   90.00
#
_symmetry.space_group_name_H-M   'P 1'
#
loop_
_entity.id
_entity.type
_entity.pdbx_description
1 polymer ?
#
loop_
_entity_poly.entity_id
_entity_poly.type
_entity_poly.pdbx_seq_one_letter_code
_entity_poly.pdbx_strand_id
1 'polypeptide(L)'
;MMMGTIATYSFGVRTNITNVPKVDGKALADALRARLMARQAKPGESAAAAPPDLVERLGTLDQLRAAGALSDTEYDERRTQILDSL
;
A
#
# COMPACT_ATOMS: atom_id res chain seq x y z
N MET A 1 -33.61 -3.24 -1.32
CA MET A 1 -32.37 -3.13 -2.12
C MET A 1 -31.64 -4.47 -2.09
N MET A 2 -31.30 -5.05 -3.26
CA MET A 2 -30.59 -6.33 -3.31
C MET A 2 -29.09 -6.11 -3.21
N MET A 3 -28.46 -6.67 -2.17
CA MET A 3 -27.02 -6.70 -1.99
C MET A 3 -26.44 -7.94 -2.66
N GLY A 4 -25.30 -7.78 -3.33
CA GLY A 4 -24.54 -8.84 -3.98
C GLY A 4 -23.19 -9.06 -3.30
N THR A 5 -22.53 -10.13 -3.73
CA THR A 5 -21.18 -10.50 -3.29
C THR A 5 -20.27 -10.53 -4.52
N ILE A 6 -19.11 -9.90 -4.43
CA ILE A 6 -18.06 -9.94 -5.46
C ILE A 6 -16.94 -10.84 -4.95
N ALA A 7 -16.66 -11.92 -5.67
CA ALA A 7 -15.54 -12.80 -5.38
C ALA A 7 -14.34 -12.42 -6.24
N THR A 8 -13.20 -12.17 -5.60
CA THR A 8 -11.93 -11.86 -6.26
C THR A 8 -10.89 -12.90 -5.88
N TYR A 9 -10.11 -13.35 -6.86
CA TYR A 9 -8.99 -14.26 -6.64
C TYR A 9 -7.69 -13.50 -6.91
N SER A 10 -6.83 -13.42 -5.89
CA SER A 10 -5.53 -12.75 -6.00
C SER A 10 -4.49 -13.52 -5.21
N PHE A 11 -3.30 -13.75 -5.78
CA PHE A 11 -2.17 -14.45 -5.14
C PHE A 11 -2.54 -15.79 -4.48
N GLY A 12 -3.40 -16.60 -5.12
CA GLY A 12 -3.83 -17.90 -4.60
C GLY A 12 -4.85 -17.83 -3.45
N VAL A 13 -5.20 -16.63 -2.99
CA VAL A 13 -6.21 -16.42 -1.95
C VAL A 13 -7.51 -15.94 -2.58
N ARG A 14 -8.63 -16.55 -2.16
CA ARG A 14 -9.98 -16.08 -2.51
C ARG A 14 -10.45 -15.08 -1.47
N THR A 15 -10.85 -13.90 -1.91
CA THR A 15 -11.49 -12.89 -1.07
C THR A 15 -12.90 -12.65 -1.57
N ASN A 16 -13.86 -12.60 -0.65
CA ASN A 16 -15.24 -12.29 -0.95
C ASN A 16 -15.59 -10.92 -0.34
N ILE A 17 -16.04 -10.00 -1.17
CA ILE A 17 -16.55 -8.69 -0.78
C ILE A 17 -18.07 -8.80 -0.71
N THR A 18 -18.63 -8.80 0.49
CA THR A 18 -20.08 -8.86 0.73
C THR A 18 -20.70 -7.45 0.77
N ASN A 19 -22.02 -7.37 0.73
CA ASN A 19 -22.79 -6.12 0.84
C ASN A 19 -22.54 -5.08 -0.25
N VAL A 20 -22.35 -5.53 -1.49
CA VAL A 20 -22.20 -4.61 -2.63
C VAL A 20 -23.58 -4.29 -3.22
N PRO A 21 -24.00 -3.02 -3.32
CA PRO A 21 -25.23 -2.67 -4.00
C PRO A 21 -25.19 -3.16 -5.45
N LYS A 22 -26.23 -3.86 -5.93
CA LYS A 22 -26.26 -4.38 -7.31
C LYS A 22 -26.09 -3.29 -8.38
N VAL A 23 -26.55 -2.07 -8.10
CA VAL A 23 -26.42 -0.90 -8.99
C VAL A 23 -24.95 -0.54 -9.18
N ASP A 24 -24.16 -0.63 -8.11
CA ASP A 24 -22.74 -0.25 -8.11
C ASP A 24 -21.81 -1.44 -8.39
N GLY A 25 -22.30 -2.68 -8.29
CA GLY A 25 -21.49 -3.88 -8.43
C GLY A 25 -20.77 -3.98 -9.78
N LYS A 26 -21.41 -3.54 -10.87
CA LYS A 26 -20.78 -3.51 -12.20
C LYS A 26 -19.68 -2.44 -12.27
N ALA A 27 -19.97 -1.23 -11.81
CA ALA A 27 -19.00 -0.13 -11.79
C ALA A 27 -17.78 -0.47 -10.91
N LEU A 28 -18.01 -1.11 -9.76
CA LEU A 28 -16.94 -1.56 -8.86
C LEU A 28 -16.08 -2.65 -9.51
N ALA A 29 -16.71 -3.65 -10.16
CA ALA A 29 -15.99 -4.72 -10.85
C ALA A 29 -15.15 -4.19 -12.04
N ASP A 30 -15.70 -3.26 -12.81
CA ASP A 30 -15.00 -2.63 -13.94
C ASP A 30 -13.83 -1.74 -13.45
N ALA A 31 -14.02 -0.97 -12.38
CA ALA A 31 -12.94 -0.20 -11.76
C ALA A 31 -11.82 -1.09 -11.21
N LEU A 32 -12.17 -2.23 -10.58
CA LEU A 32 -11.21 -3.20 -10.07
C LEU A 32 -10.42 -3.83 -11.22
N ARG A 33 -11.09 -4.23 -12.31
CA ARG A 33 -10.46 -4.77 -13.52
C ARG A 33 -9.51 -3.74 -14.15
N ALA A 34 -9.95 -2.49 -14.31
CA ALA A 34 -9.11 -1.42 -14.86
C ALA A 34 -7.84 -1.20 -14.02
N ARG A 35 -7.96 -1.22 -12.69
CA ARG A 35 -6.81 -1.05 -11.78
C ARG A 35 -5.84 -2.23 -11.82
N LEU A 36 -6.35 -3.47 -11.95
CA LEU A 36 -5.53 -4.66 -12.12
C LEU A 36 -4.75 -4.65 -13.45
N MET A 37 -5.42 -4.26 -14.54
CA MET A 37 -4.78 -4.13 -15.86
C MET A 37 -3.74 -3.01 -15.88
N ALA A 38 -4.04 -1.85 -15.28
CA ALA A 38 -3.10 -0.74 -15.17
C ALA A 38 -1.84 -1.12 -14.36
N ARG A 39 -1.99 -2.00 -13.35
CA ARG A 39 -0.87 -2.49 -12.55
C ARG A 39 -0.03 -3.55 -13.24
N GLN A 40 -0.58 -4.31 -14.18
CA GLN A 40 0.20 -5.22 -15.03
C GLN A 40 0.99 -4.49 -16.12
N ALA A 41 0.56 -3.29 -16.54
CA ALA A 41 1.21 -2.50 -17.59
C ALA A 41 2.48 -1.75 -17.13
N LYS A 42 2.77 -1.71 -15.82
CA LYS A 42 4.02 -1.15 -15.27
C LYS A 42 4.87 -2.26 -14.63
N PRO A 43 5.81 -2.87 -15.37
CA PRO A 43 6.83 -3.69 -14.74
C PRO A 43 7.77 -2.77 -13.97
N GLY A 44 7.57 -2.64 -12.66
CA GLY A 44 8.51 -1.94 -11.78
C GLY A 44 7.91 -1.05 -10.69
N GLU A 45 6.60 -0.75 -10.73
CA GLU A 45 5.98 -0.02 -9.63
C GLU A 45 5.53 -1.03 -8.57
N SER A 46 6.45 -1.30 -7.64
CA SER A 46 6.16 -1.94 -6.36
C SER A 46 4.84 -1.40 -5.83
N ALA A 47 4.01 -2.29 -5.31
CA ALA A 47 2.83 -1.91 -4.56
C ALA A 47 3.20 -0.72 -3.68
N ALA A 48 2.51 0.42 -3.81
CA ALA A 48 2.48 1.37 -2.73
C ALA A 48 1.85 0.62 -1.55
N ALA A 49 2.72 0.00 -0.75
CA ALA A 49 2.43 -0.41 0.61
C ALA A 49 1.81 0.81 1.30
N ALA A 50 0.93 0.57 2.26
CA ALA A 50 0.51 1.63 3.18
C ALA A 50 1.76 2.45 3.57
N PRO A 51 1.65 3.80 3.64
CA PRO A 51 2.81 4.61 3.96
C PRO A 51 3.46 3.99 5.20
N PRO A 52 4.77 3.64 5.13
CA PRO A 52 5.40 2.78 6.12
C PRO A 52 5.08 3.29 7.51
N ASP A 53 4.76 2.38 8.43
CA ASP A 53 4.47 2.77 9.80
C ASP A 53 5.68 3.52 10.37
N LEU A 54 5.47 4.42 11.33
CA LEU A 54 6.53 5.29 11.85
C LEU A 54 7.70 4.46 12.38
N VAL A 55 7.40 3.31 12.98
CA VAL A 55 8.37 2.30 13.44
C VAL A 55 9.21 1.74 12.28
N GLU A 56 8.60 1.47 11.13
CA GLU A 56 9.32 0.98 9.94
C GLU A 56 10.21 2.06 9.33
N ARG A 57 9.77 3.33 9.32
CA ARG A 57 10.59 4.45 8.84
C ARG A 57 11.81 4.69 9.71
N LEU A 58 11.64 4.66 11.04
CA LEU A 58 12.75 4.77 11.98
C LEU A 58 13.70 3.57 11.86
N GLY A 59 13.18 2.35 11.73
CA GLY A 59 14.00 1.16 11.52
C GLY A 59 14.82 1.22 10.22
N THR A 60 14.25 1.79 9.15
CA THR A 60 14.98 2.01 7.89
C THR A 60 16.11 3.02 8.06
N LEU A 61 15.88 4.10 8.82
CA LEU A 61 16.92 5.08 9.17
C LEU A 61 18.06 4.46 9.97
N ASP A 62 17.74 3.62 10.96
CA ASP A 62 18.74 2.90 11.77
C ASP A 62 19.59 1.96 10.91
N GLN A 63 18.97 1.24 9.97
CA GLN A 63 19.69 0.39 9.03
C GLN A 63 20.64 1.20 8.13
N LEU A 64 20.19 2.37 7.64
CA LEU A 64 21.02 3.23 6.79
C LEU A 64 22.19 3.84 7.56
N ARG A 65 22.01 4.19 8.84
CA ARG A 65 23.11 4.62 9.73
C ARG A 65 24.08 3.47 9.99
N ALA A 66 23.59 2.28 10.31
CA ALA A 66 24.41 1.10 10.54
C ALA A 66 25.21 0.67 9.29
N ALA A 67 24.65 0.91 8.10
CA ALA A 67 25.34 0.72 6.82
C ALA A 67 26.38 1.81 6.51
N GLY A 68 26.51 2.84 7.37
CA GLY A 68 27.41 3.97 7.16
C GLY A 68 26.98 4.91 6.02
N ALA A 69 25.74 4.80 5.55
CA ALA A 69 25.21 5.61 4.46
C ALA A 69 24.72 7.00 4.93
N LEU A 70 24.52 7.19 6.24
CA LEU A 70 24.21 8.48 6.86
C LEU A 70 25.24 8.81 7.92
N SER A 71 25.60 10.08 8.00
CA SER A 71 26.30 10.64 9.16
C SER A 71 25.37 10.77 10.37
N ASP A 72 25.95 10.85 11.58
CA ASP A 72 25.17 10.99 12.81
C ASP A 72 24.27 12.26 12.80
N THR A 73 24.77 13.34 12.18
CA THR A 73 24.03 14.61 12.06
C THR A 73 22.81 14.46 11.14
N GLU A 74 22.98 13.80 9.99
CA GLU A 74 21.87 13.55 9.06
C GLU A 74 20.83 12.60 9.63
N TYR A 75 21.27 11.61 10.42
CA TYR A 75 20.36 10.70 11.11
C TYR A 75 19.45 11.46 12.09
N ASP A 76 20.01 12.34 12.92
CA ASP A 76 19.24 13.09 13.92
C ASP A 76 18.25 14.08 13.27
N GLU A 77 18.65 14.73 12.17
CA GLU A 77 17.74 15.60 11.40
C GLU A 77 16.57 14.82 10.81
N ARG A 78 16.85 13.68 10.17
CA ARG A 78 15.82 12.82 9.56
C ARG A 78 14.89 12.19 10.61
N ARG A 79 15.45 11.80 11.76
CA ARG A 79 14.68 11.27 12.88
C ARG A 79 13.73 12.31 13.46
N THR A 80 14.21 13.54 13.64
CA THR A 80 13.39 14.67 14.08
C THR A 80 12.27 14.98 13.10
N GLN A 81 12.54 15.02 11.79
CA GLN A 81 11.52 15.23 10.77
C GLN A 81 10.42 14.16 10.77
N ILE A 82 10.78 12.89 11.00
CA ILE A 82 9.79 11.81 11.07
C ILE A 82 8.92 11.94 12.31
N LEU A 83 9.50 12.32 13.46
CA LEU A 83 8.75 12.53 14.69
C LEU A 83 7.87 13.80 14.64
N ASP A 84 8.31 14.84 13.94
CA ASP A 84 7.54 16.09 13.74
C ASP A 84 6.35 15.89 12.78
N SER A 85 6.42 14.89 11.90
CA SER A 85 5.35 14.56 10.94
C SER A 85 4.14 13.83 11.56
N LEU A 86 4.05 13.76 12.88
CA LEU A 86 2.99 13.09 13.64
C LEU A 86 1.73 13.93 13.79
#